data_AF-A0A2G1QQB2-F1
#
_entry.id   AF-A0A2G1QQB2-F1
#
_cell.length_a   1.000
_cell.length_b   1.000
_cell.length_c   1.000
_cell.angle_alpha   90.00
_cell.angle_beta   90.00
_cell.angle_gamma   90.00
#
_symmetry.space_group_name_H-M   'P 1'
#
loop_
_entity.id
_entity.type
_entity.pdbx_description
1 polymer ?
#
loop_
_entity_poly.entity_id
_entity_poly.type
_entity_poly.pdbx_seq_one_letter_code
_entity_poly.pdbx_strand_id
1 'polypeptide(L)'
;MMALEAALERAFNEIEPALVARLDAVLAEGLPDQPYWPGMTPRPGAGPVFEISRRAASDVTPANWRESEAWAAGFVLMRRGYFWEAHEVLEPVWQGLPPNGPDRPFVQAAIQYANGRLKAAMGRDKAAARLFAIASAHLEDARSRGFRPGGDGP
;
A
#
# COMPACT_ATOMS: atom_id res chain seq x y z
N MET A 1 8.66 -14.14 3.82
CA MET A 1 7.72 -13.37 4.67
C MET A 1 8.45 -12.36 5.55
N MET A 2 9.27 -12.77 6.53
CA MET A 2 9.92 -11.85 7.47
C MET A 2 10.67 -10.67 6.80
N ALA A 3 11.40 -10.92 5.71
CA ALA A 3 12.14 -9.88 5.00
C ALA A 3 11.24 -8.82 4.33
N LEU A 4 10.04 -9.22 3.89
CA LEU A 4 9.04 -8.33 3.31
C LEU A 4 8.43 -7.44 4.37
N GLU A 5 7.97 -8.03 5.48
CA GLU A 5 7.38 -7.28 6.58
C GLU A 5 8.38 -6.29 7.19
N ALA A 6 9.64 -6.70 7.35
CA ALA A 6 10.69 -5.79 7.81
C ALA A 6 10.98 -4.65 6.82
N ALA A 7 10.85 -4.88 5.50
CA ALA A 7 11.03 -3.82 4.50
C ALA A 7 9.85 -2.84 4.49
N LEU A 8 8.62 -3.36 4.61
CA LEU A 8 7.41 -2.55 4.75
C LEU A 8 7.42 -1.74 6.04
N GLU A 9 7.83 -2.33 7.15
CA GLU A 9 7.93 -1.63 8.44
C GLU A 9 8.99 -0.52 8.40
N ARG A 10 10.15 -0.77 7.79
CA ARG A 10 11.14 0.31 7.55
C ARG A 10 10.55 1.43 6.71
N ALA A 11 9.90 1.10 5.59
CA ALA A 11 9.30 2.12 4.73
C ALA A 11 8.19 2.91 5.43
N PHE A 12 7.45 2.30 6.35
CA PHE A 12 6.48 3.00 7.20
C PHE A 12 7.15 3.96 8.18
N ASN A 13 8.26 3.54 8.80
CA ASN A 13 8.98 4.36 9.78
C ASN A 13 9.66 5.60 9.18
N GLU A 14 9.89 5.61 7.86
CA GLU A 14 10.39 6.80 7.13
C GLU A 14 9.29 7.83 6.84
N ILE A 15 8.01 7.48 7.04
CA ILE A 15 6.90 8.41 6.76
C ILE A 15 6.82 9.43 7.89
N GLU A 16 6.67 10.69 7.50
CA GLU A 16 6.53 11.81 8.43
C GLU A 16 5.39 11.55 9.46
N PRO A 17 5.68 11.53 10.78
CA PRO A 17 4.69 11.14 11.78
C PRO A 17 3.44 12.01 11.83
N ALA A 18 3.53 13.32 11.57
CA ALA A 18 2.37 14.20 11.56
C ALA A 18 1.44 13.90 10.36
N LEU A 19 1.99 13.54 9.20
CA LEU A 19 1.24 13.05 8.05
C LEU A 19 0.48 11.76 8.40
N VAL A 20 1.15 10.80 9.06
CA VAL A 20 0.49 9.56 9.52
C VAL A 20 -0.66 9.89 10.48
N ALA A 21 -0.44 10.74 11.48
CA ALA A 21 -1.46 11.11 12.45
C ALA A 21 -2.66 11.84 11.80
N ARG A 22 -2.39 12.76 10.86
CA ARG A 22 -3.43 13.46 10.10
C ARG A 22 -4.26 12.51 9.26
N LEU A 23 -3.61 11.59 8.53
CA LEU A 23 -4.31 10.60 7.70
C LEU A 23 -5.12 9.63 8.55
N ASP A 24 -4.60 9.23 9.72
CA ASP A 24 -5.31 8.38 10.66
C ASP A 24 -6.63 9.02 11.13
N ALA A 25 -6.61 10.32 11.46
CA ALA A 25 -7.81 11.07 11.83
C ALA A 25 -8.81 11.18 10.65
N VAL A 26 -8.34 11.60 9.47
CA VAL A 26 -9.20 11.73 8.27
C VAL A 26 -9.85 10.41 7.89
N LEU A 27 -9.09 9.31 7.93
CA LEU A 27 -9.60 7.99 7.62
C LEU A 27 -10.54 7.46 8.71
N ALA A 28 -10.28 7.74 9.99
CA ALA A 28 -11.18 7.35 11.07
C ALA A 28 -12.58 7.95 10.92
N GLU A 29 -12.69 9.19 10.42
CA GLU A 29 -13.97 9.88 10.24
C GLU A 29 -14.72 9.46 8.98
N GLY A 30 -13.99 9.07 7.92
CA GLY A 30 -14.58 8.86 6.59
C GLY A 30 -14.58 7.43 6.07
N LEU A 31 -14.01 6.47 6.79
CA LEU A 31 -14.05 5.05 6.39
C LEU A 31 -15.44 4.45 6.59
N PRO A 32 -15.81 3.43 5.79
CA PRO A 32 -17.02 2.65 6.05
C PRO A 32 -16.90 1.89 7.38
N ASP A 33 -18.04 1.58 8.00
CA ASP A 33 -18.08 0.84 9.28
C ASP A 33 -17.37 -0.52 9.24
N GLN A 34 -17.30 -1.12 8.04
CA GLN A 34 -16.64 -2.39 7.79
C GLN A 34 -15.74 -2.29 6.56
N PRO A 35 -14.57 -2.94 6.56
CA PRO A 35 -13.70 -3.01 5.39
C PRO A 35 -14.38 -3.74 4.23
N TYR A 36 -14.03 -3.38 3.00
CA TYR A 36 -14.57 -4.05 1.84
C TYR A 36 -13.97 -5.45 1.63
N TRP A 37 -14.82 -6.46 1.69
CA TRP A 37 -14.54 -7.86 1.37
C TRP A 37 -15.41 -8.28 0.18
N PRO A 38 -14.81 -8.52 -1.00
CA PRO A 38 -15.57 -8.83 -2.20
C PRO A 38 -16.57 -9.98 -2.02
N GLY A 39 -17.85 -9.68 -2.27
CA GLY A 39 -18.96 -10.62 -2.12
C GLY A 39 -19.45 -10.83 -0.68
N MET A 40 -18.94 -10.07 0.30
CA MET A 40 -19.30 -10.20 1.71
C MET A 40 -19.77 -8.86 2.32
N THR A 41 -19.10 -7.75 2.03
CA THR A 41 -19.52 -6.42 2.49
C THR A 41 -19.81 -5.49 1.30
N PRO A 42 -20.63 -4.43 1.49
CA PRO A 42 -20.92 -3.47 0.43
C PRO A 42 -19.64 -2.77 -0.05
N ARG A 43 -19.49 -2.58 -1.36
CA ARG A 43 -18.36 -1.81 -1.90
C ARG A 43 -18.60 -0.32 -1.63
N PRO A 44 -17.65 0.38 -0.98
CA PRO A 44 -17.71 1.83 -0.87
C PRO A 44 -17.72 2.49 -2.26
N GLY A 45 -18.45 3.60 -2.41
CA GLY A 45 -18.52 4.36 -3.68
C GLY A 45 -17.92 5.77 -3.61
N ALA A 46 -17.60 6.24 -2.41
CA ALA A 46 -17.04 7.56 -2.14
C ALA A 46 -16.29 7.55 -0.79
N GLY A 47 -15.66 8.67 -0.45
CA GLY A 47 -14.94 8.85 0.82
C GLY A 47 -13.45 9.13 0.63
N PRO A 48 -12.70 9.29 1.74
CA PRO A 48 -11.31 9.74 1.73
C PRO A 48 -10.39 8.83 0.93
N VAL A 49 -10.65 7.52 0.90
CA VAL A 49 -9.90 6.55 0.07
C VAL A 49 -9.92 6.96 -1.41
N PHE A 50 -11.10 7.19 -1.98
CA PHE A 50 -11.24 7.57 -3.40
C PHE A 50 -10.70 8.97 -3.70
N GLU A 51 -10.83 9.89 -2.74
CA GLU A 51 -10.28 11.24 -2.88
C GLU A 51 -8.75 11.23 -2.89
N ILE A 52 -8.13 10.48 -1.97
CA ILE A 52 -6.68 10.27 -1.92
C ILE A 52 -6.18 9.58 -3.19
N SER A 53 -6.84 8.49 -3.62
CA SER A 53 -6.49 7.79 -4.88
C SER A 53 -6.56 8.73 -6.09
N ARG A 54 -7.61 9.56 -6.18
CA ARG A 54 -7.79 10.51 -7.29
C ARG A 54 -6.70 11.57 -7.33
N ARG A 55 -6.30 12.13 -6.18
CA ARG A 55 -5.18 13.08 -6.09
C ARG A 55 -3.86 12.42 -6.48
N ALA A 56 -3.60 11.21 -5.98
CA ALA A 56 -2.38 10.48 -6.30
C ALA A 56 -2.21 10.19 -7.79
N ALA A 57 -3.29 9.95 -8.53
CA ALA A 57 -3.25 9.69 -9.96
C ALA A 57 -2.70 10.87 -10.79
N SER A 58 -2.82 12.11 -10.31
CA SER A 58 -2.25 13.30 -10.98
C SER A 58 -0.92 13.76 -10.39
N ASP A 59 -0.69 13.51 -9.10
CA ASP A 59 0.36 14.21 -8.34
C ASP A 59 1.59 13.34 -8.05
N VAL A 60 1.44 12.01 -8.10
CA VAL A 60 2.55 11.09 -7.81
C VAL A 60 3.51 11.00 -8.99
N THR A 61 4.79 11.16 -8.67
CA THR A 61 5.92 11.03 -9.58
C THR A 61 7.01 10.18 -8.93
N PRO A 62 8.02 9.74 -9.69
CA PRO A 62 9.16 9.00 -9.12
C PRO A 62 9.94 9.79 -8.07
N ALA A 63 9.86 11.12 -8.09
CA ALA A 63 10.59 11.98 -7.16
C ALA A 63 9.89 12.16 -5.80
N ASN A 64 8.56 11.95 -5.71
CA ASN A 64 7.77 12.31 -4.53
C ASN A 64 6.89 11.18 -3.97
N TRP A 65 6.89 10.00 -4.59
CA TRP A 65 5.94 8.94 -4.23
C TRP A 65 6.02 8.53 -2.76
N ARG A 66 7.21 8.60 -2.14
CA ARG A 66 7.45 8.30 -0.71
C ARG A 66 6.82 9.31 0.24
N GLU A 67 6.70 10.57 -0.17
CA GLU A 67 6.04 11.62 0.62
C GLU A 67 4.55 11.74 0.30
N SER A 68 4.05 10.99 -0.69
CA SER A 68 2.66 11.11 -1.12
C SER A 68 1.66 10.67 -0.04
N GLU A 69 0.51 11.36 0.03
CA GLU A 69 -0.56 10.99 0.96
C GLU A 69 -1.03 9.55 0.74
N ALA A 70 -1.08 9.11 -0.52
CA ALA A 70 -1.55 7.78 -0.87
C ALA A 70 -0.62 6.66 -0.41
N TRP A 71 0.70 6.88 -0.48
CA TRP A 71 1.68 5.94 0.07
C TRP A 71 1.49 5.78 1.58
N ALA A 72 1.37 6.90 2.30
CA ALA A 72 1.16 6.88 3.73
C ALA A 72 -0.20 6.30 4.15
N ALA A 73 -1.27 6.66 3.43
CA ALA A 73 -2.61 6.15 3.67
C ALA A 73 -2.67 4.63 3.51
N GLY A 74 -1.93 4.05 2.55
CA GLY A 74 -1.86 2.61 2.36
C GLY A 74 -1.43 1.87 3.63
N PHE A 75 -0.44 2.38 4.36
CA PHE A 75 0.00 1.77 5.62
C PHE A 75 -0.99 1.96 6.76
N VAL A 76 -1.58 3.15 6.89
CA VAL A 76 -2.62 3.43 7.89
C VAL A 76 -3.80 2.47 7.70
N LEU A 77 -4.25 2.29 6.45
CA LEU A 77 -5.34 1.38 6.10
C LEU A 77 -4.98 -0.09 6.37
N MET A 78 -3.77 -0.52 6.01
CA MET A 78 -3.30 -1.88 6.33
C MET A 78 -3.27 -2.14 7.85
N ARG A 79 -2.83 -1.17 8.66
CA ARG A 79 -2.81 -1.29 10.13
C ARG A 79 -4.22 -1.33 10.72
N ARG A 80 -5.20 -0.67 10.08
CA ARG A 80 -6.62 -0.69 10.45
C ARG A 80 -7.39 -1.93 9.92
N GLY A 81 -6.77 -2.76 9.08
CA GLY A 81 -7.41 -3.94 8.49
C GLY A 81 -8.24 -3.66 7.22
N TYR A 82 -8.17 -2.45 6.67
CA TYR A 82 -8.83 -2.01 5.45
C TYR A 82 -7.96 -2.33 4.23
N PHE A 83 -7.73 -3.62 4.00
CA PHE A 83 -6.73 -4.10 3.05
C PHE A 83 -7.09 -3.84 1.58
N TRP A 84 -8.39 -3.84 1.25
CA TRP A 84 -8.82 -3.50 -0.10
C TRP A 84 -8.65 -2.00 -0.36
N GLU A 85 -9.04 -1.17 0.59
CA GLU A 85 -8.89 0.28 0.54
C GLU A 85 -7.40 0.66 0.45
N ALA A 86 -6.53 -0.05 1.19
CA ALA A 86 -5.09 0.11 1.07
C ALA A 86 -4.59 -0.17 -0.35
N HIS A 87 -5.12 -1.20 -1.01
CA HIS A 87 -4.81 -1.47 -2.41
C HIS A 87 -5.26 -0.31 -3.32
N GLU A 88 -6.49 0.18 -3.16
CA GLU A 88 -7.03 1.26 -4.00
C GLU A 88 -6.22 2.57 -3.88
N VAL A 89 -5.69 2.93 -2.70
CA VAL A 89 -4.82 4.11 -2.57
C VAL A 89 -3.41 3.87 -3.11
N LEU A 90 -2.90 2.64 -3.03
CA LEU A 90 -1.55 2.32 -3.50
C LEU A 90 -1.47 2.11 -5.02
N GLU A 91 -2.57 1.73 -5.69
CA GLU A 91 -2.59 1.54 -7.14
C GLU A 91 -2.11 2.77 -7.94
N PRO A 92 -2.63 4.00 -7.72
CA PRO A 92 -2.14 5.18 -8.43
C PRO A 92 -0.67 5.49 -8.13
N VAL A 93 -0.18 5.18 -6.92
CA VAL A 93 1.25 5.30 -6.59
C VAL A 93 2.08 4.39 -7.48
N TRP A 94 1.68 3.12 -7.64
CA TRP A 94 2.34 2.18 -8.54
C TRP A 94 2.27 2.64 -9.99
N GLN A 95 1.11 3.12 -10.45
CA GLN A 95 0.92 3.59 -11.82
C GLN A 95 1.84 4.77 -12.16
N GLY A 96 2.07 5.70 -11.24
CA GLY A 96 2.95 6.87 -11.41
C GLY A 96 4.46 6.56 -11.51
N LEU A 97 4.88 5.32 -11.22
CA LEU A 97 6.30 4.92 -11.27
C LEU A 97 6.70 4.33 -12.63
N PRO A 98 7.92 4.57 -13.14
CA PRO A 98 8.36 4.06 -14.44
C PRO A 98 8.39 2.52 -14.45
N PRO A 99 7.98 1.86 -15.56
CA PRO A 99 7.93 0.39 -15.66
C PRO A 99 9.23 -0.33 -15.30
N ASN A 100 10.37 0.29 -15.61
CA ASN A 100 11.70 -0.27 -15.36
C ASN A 100 12.40 0.30 -14.12
N GLY A 101 11.72 1.17 -13.35
CA GLY A 101 12.29 1.78 -12.15
C GLY A 101 12.43 0.79 -10.99
N PRO A 102 13.37 1.04 -10.05
CA PRO A 102 13.59 0.18 -8.89
C PRO A 102 12.45 0.25 -7.86
N ASP A 103 11.74 1.38 -7.78
CA ASP A 103 10.67 1.59 -6.80
C ASP A 103 9.37 0.86 -7.17
N ARG A 104 9.08 0.72 -8.47
CA ARG A 104 7.80 0.19 -8.96
C ARG A 104 7.52 -1.22 -8.43
N PRO A 105 8.46 -2.18 -8.48
CA PRO A 105 8.22 -3.50 -7.90
C PRO A 105 8.00 -3.45 -6.38
N PHE A 106 8.62 -2.53 -5.65
CA PHE A 106 8.39 -2.44 -4.20
C PHE A 106 6.98 -1.95 -3.86
N VAL A 107 6.46 -0.94 -4.56
CA VAL A 107 5.05 -0.53 -4.37
C VAL A 107 4.10 -1.67 -4.77
N GLN A 108 4.43 -2.43 -5.83
CA GLN A 108 3.67 -3.62 -6.19
C GLN A 108 3.73 -4.71 -5.12
N ALA A 109 4.87 -4.87 -4.42
CA ALA A 109 4.97 -5.78 -3.28
C ALA A 109 4.02 -5.37 -2.13
N ALA A 110 3.91 -4.08 -1.82
CA ALA A 110 2.98 -3.56 -0.82
C ALA A 110 1.52 -3.83 -1.21
N ILE A 111 1.15 -3.61 -2.47
CA ILE A 111 -0.19 -3.93 -3.01
C ILE A 111 -0.51 -5.42 -2.87
N GLN A 112 0.43 -6.29 -3.26
CA GLN A 112 0.23 -7.74 -3.17
C GLN A 112 0.20 -8.23 -1.72
N TYR A 113 0.95 -7.59 -0.81
CA TYR A 113 0.85 -7.83 0.62
C TYR A 113 -0.54 -7.48 1.14
N ALA A 114 -1.08 -6.30 0.80
CA ALA A 114 -2.44 -5.90 1.16
C ALA A 114 -3.47 -6.91 0.63
N ASN A 115 -3.38 -7.31 -0.64
CA ASN A 115 -4.25 -8.35 -1.20
C ASN A 115 -4.12 -9.70 -0.47
N GLY A 116 -2.90 -10.10 -0.08
CA GLY A 116 -2.68 -11.31 0.71
C GLY A 116 -3.37 -11.23 2.07
N ARG A 117 -3.25 -10.10 2.77
CA ARG A 117 -3.93 -9.85 4.05
C ARG A 117 -5.45 -9.82 3.90
N LEU A 118 -5.97 -9.24 2.82
CA LEU A 118 -7.40 -9.31 2.48
C LEU A 118 -7.86 -10.76 2.33
N LYS A 119 -7.13 -11.60 1.58
CA LYS A 119 -7.50 -13.02 1.41
C LYS A 119 -7.41 -13.79 2.71
N ALA A 120 -6.44 -13.52 3.57
CA ALA A 120 -6.37 -14.11 4.90
C ALA A 120 -7.57 -13.73 5.76
N ALA A 121 -7.96 -12.44 5.78
CA ALA A 121 -9.15 -11.97 6.50
C ALA A 121 -10.45 -12.64 6.00
N MET A 122 -10.51 -12.99 4.71
CA MET A 122 -11.62 -13.74 4.12
C MET A 122 -11.53 -15.27 4.32
N GLY A 123 -10.58 -15.78 5.12
CA GLY A 123 -10.38 -17.23 5.33
C GLY A 123 -9.86 -18.00 4.11
N ARG A 124 -9.21 -17.31 3.17
CA ARG A 124 -8.70 -17.88 1.90
C ARG A 124 -7.19 -18.09 1.95
N ASP A 125 -6.73 -18.92 2.89
CA ASP A 125 -5.30 -19.06 3.24
C ASP A 125 -4.40 -19.46 2.08
N LYS A 126 -4.83 -20.38 1.21
CA LYS A 126 -4.05 -20.77 0.02
C LYS A 126 -3.84 -19.60 -0.94
N ALA A 127 -4.86 -18.75 -1.11
CA ALA A 127 -4.75 -17.56 -1.94
C ALA A 127 -3.86 -16.51 -1.28
N ALA A 128 -3.98 -16.32 0.03
CA ALA A 128 -3.13 -15.43 0.81
C ALA A 128 -1.64 -15.83 0.69
N ALA A 129 -1.32 -17.11 0.92
CA ALA A 129 0.04 -17.64 0.81
C ALA A 129 0.66 -17.40 -0.58
N ARG A 130 -0.12 -17.58 -1.65
CA ARG A 130 0.33 -17.27 -3.02
C ARG A 130 0.64 -15.78 -3.19
N LEU A 131 -0.24 -14.89 -2.73
CA LEU A 131 -0.06 -13.44 -2.85
C LEU A 131 1.14 -12.95 -2.05
N PHE A 132 1.38 -13.54 -0.89
CA PHE A 132 2.56 -13.27 -0.07
C PHE A 132 3.87 -13.72 -0.73
N ALA A 133 3.86 -14.85 -1.43
CA ALA A 133 5.00 -15.28 -2.23
C ALA A 133 5.26 -14.31 -3.39
N ILE A 134 4.20 -13.86 -4.09
CA ILE A 134 4.29 -12.84 -5.15
C ILE A 134 4.84 -11.52 -4.60
N ALA A 135 4.34 -11.05 -3.47
CA ALA A 135 4.83 -9.84 -2.82
C ALA A 135 6.32 -9.96 -2.45
N SER A 136 6.74 -11.11 -1.93
CA SER A 136 8.15 -11.36 -1.63
C SER A 136 9.02 -11.34 -2.90
N ALA A 137 8.55 -11.95 -4.00
CA ALA A 137 9.26 -11.92 -5.28
C ALA A 137 9.43 -10.49 -5.83
N HIS A 138 8.40 -9.65 -5.71
CA HIS A 138 8.48 -8.24 -6.10
C HIS A 138 9.48 -7.43 -5.26
N LEU A 139 9.61 -7.72 -3.97
CA LEU A 139 10.66 -7.11 -3.15
C LEU A 139 12.07 -7.53 -3.62
N GLU A 140 12.28 -8.80 -3.96
CA GLU A 140 13.58 -9.24 -4.47
C GLU A 140 13.87 -8.62 -5.84
N ASP A 141 12.88 -8.49 -6.72
CA ASP A 141 13.01 -7.76 -7.99
C ASP A 141 13.39 -6.30 -7.75
N ALA A 142 12.71 -5.60 -6.84
CA ALA A 142 13.05 -4.23 -6.47
C ALA A 142 14.52 -4.11 -6.01
N ARG A 143 14.96 -5.01 -5.12
CA ARG A 143 16.34 -5.04 -4.62
C ARG A 143 17.36 -5.31 -5.71
N SER A 144 17.05 -6.23 -6.63
CA SER A 144 17.92 -6.53 -7.78
C SER A 144 18.12 -5.33 -8.70
N ARG A 145 17.14 -4.42 -8.73
CA ARG A 145 17.18 -3.15 -9.47
C ARG A 145 17.78 -2.00 -8.67
N GLY A 146 18.22 -2.23 -7.43
CA GLY A 146 18.87 -1.23 -6.60
C GLY A 146 17.96 -0.53 -5.58
N PHE A 147 16.72 -0.98 -5.39
CA PHE A 147 15.82 -0.39 -4.38
C PHE A 147 16.43 -0.42 -2.97
N ARG A 148 16.27 0.70 -2.25
CA ARG A 148 16.63 0.85 -0.84
C ARG A 148 15.40 1.28 -0.03
N PRO A 149 15.00 0.52 1.01
CA PRO A 149 13.82 0.84 1.81
C PRO A 149 13.90 2.21 2.51
N GLY A 150 15.09 2.63 2.96
CA GLY A 150 15.32 3.81 3.81
C GLY A 150 15.64 5.12 3.09
N GLY A 151 15.17 5.32 1.85
CA GLY A 151 15.29 6.63 1.18
C GLY A 151 16.67 7.04 0.65
N ASP A 152 17.75 6.36 1.05
CA ASP A 152 19.08 6.63 0.50
C ASP A 152 19.22 6.02 -0.91
N GLY A 153 18.67 6.70 -1.92
CA GLY A 153 19.24 6.70 -3.26
C GLY A 153 20.52 7.56 -3.29
N PRO A 154 21.38 7.42 -4.33
CA PRO A 154 22.68 8.10 -4.38
C PRO A 154 22.60 9.62 -4.19
#